data_AF-A0A2S6I6F1-F1
#
_entry.id   AF-A0A2S6I6F1-F1
#
_cell.length_a   1.000
_cell.length_b   1.000
_cell.length_c   1.000
_cell.angle_alpha   90.00
_cell.angle_beta   90.00
_cell.angle_gamma   90.00
#
_symmetry.space_group_name_H-M   'P 1'
#
loop_
_entity.id
_entity.type
_entity.pdbx_description
1 polymer ?
#
loop_
_entity_poly.entity_id
_entity_poly.type
_entity_poly.pdbx_seq_one_letter_code
_entity_poly.pdbx_strand_id
1 'polypeptide(L)'
;MDRIIYPLLLCLFWGTVYANNIQVSNVALTEQSSGNGTTKIQFDLSWENSWRISVGPANHDAAWIFAKFRVNNGDWRHCSLPNFGHKVPAGAVMDIYDRMGAMIYRAADGSGQVDWDDFQLRWDYRLDGVSDADIVDVQVFAIEMVYVPSGAFYLGSVSGDRDTLNNEFFRVGFLSQPFPVTGEGAISVGPSLNSLYYPSDPVSGIGGDQSGPIPAAFPKGFAAFYCMKYEVSQDQWTAFFNTLSDAAKTTNDITGTNGKNSDNVLGRNGISWTGTGNATTSLPNLPLNYVNNVRMMAYLDWAGLRMMTELEYEKACRGPGTPVAGEFAWGTAGIATETYTLANEGTANEVVANPAEGTGNVVYFSTASSIGPLRVGSIAASAVNQSREESGGSYYGIMDLSGNVYERAVTVGNAPGRDYRGTHGDGMLAPTGVHNVANWPSADMGIGYRGGSHANLTPFLRVADRADAATVLNGANSRLGFRGVRTAQ
;
A
#
# COMPACT_ATOMS: atom_id res chain seq x y z
N MET A 1 31.03 -14.13 -50.59
CA MET A 1 30.81 -13.84 -49.16
C MET A 1 29.47 -13.13 -49.09
N ASP A 2 28.40 -13.91 -49.15
CA ASP A 2 27.04 -13.40 -49.23
C ASP A 2 26.46 -13.36 -47.82
N ARG A 3 26.21 -12.15 -47.32
CA ARG A 3 25.60 -11.91 -46.01
C ARG A 3 24.09 -11.97 -46.18
N ILE A 4 23.49 -13.05 -45.68
CA ILE A 4 22.04 -13.22 -45.53
C ILE A 4 21.59 -12.35 -44.35
N ILE A 5 20.69 -11.40 -44.63
CA ILE A 5 19.98 -10.59 -43.63
C ILE A 5 18.67 -11.32 -43.34
N TYR A 6 18.47 -11.77 -42.10
CA TYR A 6 17.18 -12.24 -41.61
C TYR A 6 16.43 -11.05 -40.98
N PRO A 7 15.20 -10.71 -41.42
CA PRO A 7 14.34 -9.82 -40.67
C PRO A 7 13.75 -10.59 -39.48
N LEU A 8 14.11 -10.15 -38.27
CA LEU A 8 13.47 -10.60 -37.03
C LEU A 8 12.08 -9.95 -36.97
N LEU A 9 11.05 -10.71 -37.32
CA LEU A 9 9.65 -10.32 -37.18
C LEU A 9 9.31 -10.35 -35.69
N LEU A 10 9.29 -9.17 -35.04
CA LEU A 10 8.84 -9.01 -33.67
C LEU A 10 7.30 -9.12 -33.68
N CYS A 11 6.77 -10.31 -33.35
CA CYS A 11 5.35 -10.48 -33.12
C CYS A 11 4.93 -9.64 -31.90
N LEU A 12 4.21 -8.55 -32.15
CA LEU A 12 3.45 -7.80 -31.15
C LEU A 12 2.39 -8.73 -30.56
N PHE A 13 2.66 -9.28 -29.38
CA PHE A 13 1.61 -9.87 -28.55
C PHE A 13 0.80 -8.72 -27.94
N TRP A 14 -0.44 -8.60 -28.40
CA TRP A 14 -1.46 -7.80 -27.71
C TRP A 14 -1.96 -8.65 -26.54
N GLY A 15 -1.27 -8.56 -25.41
CA GLY A 15 -1.79 -9.04 -24.13
C GLY A 15 -2.56 -7.91 -23.46
N THR A 16 -3.84 -8.11 -23.16
CA THR A 16 -4.50 -7.32 -22.13
C THR A 16 -3.77 -7.59 -20.83
N VAL A 17 -3.18 -6.55 -20.25
CA VAL A 17 -2.51 -6.62 -18.95
C VAL A 17 -3.60 -6.49 -17.89
N TYR A 18 -3.86 -7.51 -17.07
CA TYR A 18 -4.78 -7.37 -15.95
C TYR A 18 -4.02 -6.86 -14.72
N ALA A 19 -4.55 -5.85 -14.04
CA ALA A 19 -4.04 -5.44 -12.73
C ALA A 19 -4.85 -6.14 -11.63
N ASN A 20 -4.27 -6.43 -10.46
CA ASN A 20 -4.94 -7.02 -9.30
C ASN A 20 -5.61 -8.38 -9.56
N ASN A 21 -4.78 -9.41 -9.60
CA ASN A 21 -5.24 -10.80 -9.71
C ASN A 21 -4.37 -11.74 -8.89
N ILE A 22 -3.94 -11.30 -7.70
CA ILE A 22 -3.28 -12.20 -6.76
C ILE A 22 -4.27 -13.22 -6.22
N GLN A 23 -3.94 -14.49 -6.38
CA GLN A 23 -4.80 -15.60 -6.01
C GLN A 23 -4.02 -16.59 -5.15
N VAL A 24 -4.65 -16.99 -4.04
CA VAL A 24 -4.23 -18.13 -3.26
C VAL A 24 -5.26 -19.22 -3.46
N SER A 25 -4.79 -20.42 -3.82
CA SER A 25 -5.67 -21.56 -4.05
C SER A 25 -5.09 -22.84 -3.43
N ASN A 26 -5.89 -23.92 -3.47
CA ASN A 26 -5.48 -25.25 -3.02
C ASN A 26 -4.90 -25.29 -1.59
N VAL A 27 -5.49 -24.47 -0.70
CA VAL A 27 -5.09 -24.41 0.71
C VAL A 27 -5.42 -25.73 1.41
N ALA A 28 -4.41 -26.37 1.98
CA ALA A 28 -4.58 -27.61 2.74
C ALA A 28 -3.58 -27.72 3.89
N LEU A 29 -3.97 -28.45 4.94
CA LEU A 29 -3.04 -28.86 5.99
C LEU A 29 -2.44 -30.22 5.63
N THR A 30 -1.10 -30.31 5.63
CA THR A 30 -0.36 -31.52 5.29
C THR A 30 0.75 -31.78 6.31
N GLU A 31 1.29 -33.01 6.34
CA GLU A 31 2.48 -33.36 7.12
C GLU A 31 2.41 -33.00 8.62
N GLN A 32 1.27 -33.24 9.28
CA GLN A 32 1.14 -33.02 10.72
C GLN A 32 2.17 -33.87 11.49
N SER A 33 2.90 -33.22 12.39
CA SER A 33 3.86 -33.84 13.30
C SER A 33 3.42 -33.60 14.75
N SER A 34 2.58 -34.49 15.29
CA SER A 34 2.00 -34.35 16.64
C SER A 34 3.07 -34.24 17.73
N GLY A 35 4.16 -35.00 17.61
CA GLY A 35 5.28 -34.97 18.56
C GLY A 35 6.00 -33.62 18.61
N ASN A 36 6.04 -32.89 17.49
CA ASN A 36 6.68 -31.56 17.41
C ASN A 36 5.66 -30.41 17.56
N GLY A 37 4.36 -30.69 17.43
CA GLY A 37 3.33 -29.65 17.45
C GLY A 37 3.35 -28.76 16.21
N THR A 38 3.62 -29.34 15.03
CA THR A 38 3.79 -28.60 13.78
C THR A 38 3.02 -29.22 12.62
N THR A 39 2.59 -28.41 11.66
CA THR A 39 1.99 -28.87 10.40
C THR A 39 2.49 -28.02 9.23
N LYS A 40 2.16 -28.39 7.99
CA LYS A 40 2.35 -27.56 6.80
C LYS A 40 1.02 -26.98 6.35
N ILE A 41 1.02 -25.69 6.04
CA ILE A 41 -0.03 -25.02 5.29
C ILE A 41 0.45 -25.00 3.84
N GLN A 42 -0.09 -25.91 3.03
CA GLN A 42 0.14 -25.97 1.59
C GLN A 42 -0.79 -24.98 0.87
N PHE A 43 -0.30 -24.33 -0.19
CA PHE A 43 -1.09 -23.49 -1.07
C PHE A 43 -0.37 -23.27 -2.41
N ASP A 44 -1.15 -22.84 -3.41
CA ASP A 44 -0.65 -22.36 -4.69
C ASP A 44 -0.85 -20.84 -4.76
N LEU A 45 0.06 -20.14 -5.45
CA LEU A 45 0.07 -18.69 -5.54
C LEU A 45 0.33 -18.24 -6.98
N SER A 46 -0.57 -17.40 -7.48
CA SER A 46 -0.42 -16.75 -8.78
C SER A 46 -0.78 -15.28 -8.70
N TRP A 47 -0.14 -14.48 -9.56
CA TRP A 47 -0.56 -13.13 -9.86
C TRP A 47 0.07 -12.67 -11.17
N GLU A 48 -0.43 -11.56 -11.68
CA GLU A 48 -0.03 -11.03 -12.97
C GLU A 48 0.98 -9.90 -12.84
N ASN A 49 1.75 -9.69 -13.91
CA ASN A 49 2.73 -8.61 -14.00
C ASN A 49 3.68 -8.63 -12.81
N SER A 50 4.17 -9.80 -12.45
CA SER A 50 5.30 -9.90 -11.56
C SER A 50 6.57 -9.48 -12.28
N TRP A 51 7.50 -8.83 -11.58
CA TRP A 51 8.81 -8.50 -12.09
C TRP A 51 9.90 -8.61 -11.03
N ARG A 52 11.12 -8.83 -11.52
CA ARG A 52 12.35 -8.59 -10.78
C ARG A 52 13.41 -8.04 -11.73
N ILE A 53 14.13 -7.04 -11.27
CA ILE A 53 15.27 -6.47 -11.99
C ILE A 53 16.43 -6.27 -11.00
N SER A 54 17.64 -6.65 -11.40
CA SER A 54 18.86 -6.48 -10.58
C SER A 54 19.67 -5.24 -10.98
N VAL A 55 19.26 -4.53 -12.03
CA VAL A 55 19.90 -3.32 -12.55
C VAL A 55 18.90 -2.15 -12.51
N GLY A 56 19.39 -0.93 -12.36
CA GLY A 56 18.55 0.26 -12.20
C GLY A 56 18.10 0.41 -10.76
N PRO A 57 16.79 0.46 -10.46
CA PRO A 57 16.30 0.51 -9.08
C PRO A 57 16.63 -0.76 -8.29
N ALA A 58 17.03 -1.87 -8.94
CA ALA A 58 17.31 -3.15 -8.27
C ALA A 58 16.14 -3.59 -7.36
N ASN A 59 14.94 -3.62 -7.94
CA ASN A 59 13.70 -3.88 -7.23
C ASN A 59 12.84 -4.98 -7.88
N HIS A 60 11.77 -5.36 -7.17
CA HIS A 60 10.84 -6.40 -7.57
C HIS A 60 9.48 -6.17 -6.93
N ASP A 61 8.47 -6.83 -7.48
CA ASP A 61 7.24 -7.06 -6.75
C ASP A 61 7.29 -8.37 -5.97
N ALA A 62 6.42 -8.46 -4.98
CA ALA A 62 6.33 -9.59 -4.07
C ALA A 62 4.88 -9.79 -3.62
N ALA A 63 4.61 -10.95 -3.02
CA ALA A 63 3.41 -11.22 -2.26
C ALA A 63 3.75 -11.30 -0.77
N TRP A 64 3.10 -10.49 0.06
CA TRP A 64 3.08 -10.69 1.51
C TRP A 64 2.04 -11.76 1.84
N ILE A 65 2.50 -12.93 2.27
CA ILE A 65 1.68 -14.08 2.63
C ILE A 65 1.66 -14.24 4.14
N PHE A 66 0.46 -14.37 4.70
CA PHE A 66 0.27 -14.74 6.11
C PHE A 66 -0.96 -15.63 6.27
N ALA A 67 -1.03 -16.36 7.39
CA ALA A 67 -2.13 -17.28 7.64
C ALA A 67 -2.85 -16.96 8.95
N LYS A 68 -4.16 -17.18 8.95
CA LYS A 68 -5.01 -17.16 10.14
C LYS A 68 -5.66 -18.53 10.30
N PHE A 69 -5.94 -18.91 11.53
CA PHE A 69 -6.62 -20.17 11.86
C PHE A 69 -7.70 -19.93 12.90
N ARG A 70 -8.68 -20.84 12.98
CA ARG A 70 -9.60 -20.92 14.12
C ARG A 70 -9.81 -22.37 14.53
N VAL A 71 -10.09 -22.59 15.81
CA VAL A 71 -10.35 -23.92 16.39
C VAL A 71 -11.85 -24.04 16.66
N ASN A 72 -12.49 -25.12 16.20
CA ASN A 72 -13.89 -25.43 16.51
C ASN A 72 -14.88 -24.26 16.28
N ASN A 73 -14.74 -23.54 15.15
CA ASN A 73 -15.52 -22.32 14.83
C ASN A 73 -15.38 -21.15 15.83
N GLY A 74 -14.32 -21.14 16.66
CA GLY A 74 -14.00 -20.03 17.53
C GLY A 74 -13.39 -18.83 16.80
N ASP A 75 -12.74 -17.95 17.55
CA ASP A 75 -12.11 -16.75 17.02
C ASP A 75 -10.92 -17.08 16.10
N TRP A 76 -10.77 -16.29 15.05
CA TRP A 76 -9.59 -16.36 14.19
C TRP A 76 -8.37 -15.78 14.91
N ARG A 77 -7.26 -16.49 14.79
CA ARG A 77 -5.96 -16.17 15.39
C ARG A 77 -4.87 -16.30 14.33
N HIS A 78 -3.71 -15.74 14.62
CA HIS A 78 -2.59 -15.72 13.68
C HIS A 78 -1.73 -16.98 13.78
N CYS A 79 -1.30 -17.54 12.65
CA CYS A 79 -0.42 -18.71 12.62
C CYS A 79 1.05 -18.31 12.86
N SER A 80 1.72 -18.88 13.86
CA SER A 80 3.16 -18.68 14.10
C SER A 80 4.02 -19.45 13.10
N LEU A 81 4.72 -18.74 12.22
CA LEU A 81 5.56 -19.32 11.16
C LEU A 81 7.06 -19.29 11.57
N PRO A 82 7.72 -20.40 11.92
CA PRO A 82 9.15 -20.37 12.26
C PRO A 82 10.02 -19.91 11.06
N ASN A 83 11.29 -19.58 11.27
CA ASN A 83 12.18 -19.14 10.17
C ASN A 83 12.69 -20.28 9.26
N PHE A 84 12.18 -21.51 9.42
CA PHE A 84 12.70 -22.68 8.72
C PHE A 84 11.66 -23.77 8.55
N GLY A 85 11.96 -24.70 7.64
CA GLY A 85 11.08 -25.83 7.34
C GLY A 85 9.95 -25.48 6.39
N HIS A 86 10.10 -24.44 5.57
CA HIS A 86 9.17 -24.15 4.49
C HIS A 86 9.56 -24.91 3.23
N LYS A 87 8.62 -25.06 2.30
CA LYS A 87 8.88 -25.53 0.94
C LYS A 87 8.60 -24.39 -0.03
N VAL A 88 9.54 -24.18 -0.93
CA VAL A 88 9.50 -23.13 -1.95
C VAL A 88 9.67 -23.83 -3.31
N PRO A 89 8.72 -23.68 -4.26
CA PRO A 89 8.87 -24.20 -5.61
C PRO A 89 9.99 -23.48 -6.37
N ALA A 90 10.48 -24.12 -7.43
CA ALA A 90 11.53 -23.54 -8.26
C ALA A 90 11.08 -22.21 -8.89
N GLY A 91 11.99 -21.23 -8.94
CA GLY A 91 11.71 -19.92 -9.52
C GLY A 91 11.12 -18.89 -8.55
N ALA A 92 10.78 -19.29 -7.33
CA ALA A 92 10.37 -18.39 -6.25
C ALA A 92 11.43 -18.29 -5.14
N VAL A 93 11.39 -17.18 -4.40
CA VAL A 93 12.06 -16.97 -3.12
C VAL A 93 10.98 -16.72 -2.07
N MET A 94 11.21 -17.16 -0.84
CA MET A 94 10.33 -16.94 0.30
C MET A 94 11.17 -16.51 1.51
N ASP A 95 10.98 -15.27 1.94
CA ASP A 95 11.66 -14.71 3.11
C ASP A 95 10.66 -14.59 4.27
N ILE A 96 10.91 -15.24 5.40
CA ILE A 96 10.03 -15.23 6.59
C ILE A 96 10.35 -14.03 7.47
N TYR A 97 9.30 -13.34 7.94
CA TYR A 97 9.42 -12.16 8.78
C TYR A 97 8.74 -12.37 10.13
N ASP A 98 9.52 -12.33 11.21
CA ASP A 98 9.08 -12.19 12.61
C ASP A 98 7.96 -13.16 13.02
N ARG A 99 7.96 -14.35 12.40
CA ARG A 99 6.92 -15.38 12.48
C ARG A 99 5.51 -14.97 12.03
N MET A 100 5.38 -13.78 11.44
CA MET A 100 4.12 -13.17 11.01
C MET A 100 3.71 -13.57 9.60
N GLY A 101 4.68 -13.80 8.72
CA GLY A 101 4.39 -13.99 7.31
C GLY A 101 5.64 -14.15 6.48
N ALA A 102 5.45 -14.20 5.18
CA ALA A 102 6.52 -14.37 4.20
C ALA A 102 6.39 -13.37 3.06
N MET A 103 7.51 -12.80 2.62
CA MET A 103 7.58 -12.15 1.31
C MET A 103 7.97 -13.17 0.26
N ILE A 104 7.12 -13.37 -0.76
CA ILE A 104 7.35 -14.29 -1.87
C ILE A 104 7.55 -13.52 -3.16
N TYR A 105 8.63 -13.78 -3.89
CA TYR A 105 8.96 -13.06 -5.14
C TYR A 105 9.79 -13.93 -6.10
N ARG A 106 9.99 -13.45 -7.34
CA ARG A 106 10.77 -14.17 -8.36
C ARG A 106 12.23 -14.38 -7.93
N ALA A 107 12.76 -15.57 -8.18
CA ALA A 107 14.14 -15.90 -7.88
C ALA A 107 15.18 -15.30 -8.84
N ALA A 108 14.76 -14.94 -10.06
CA ALA A 108 15.62 -14.38 -11.09
C ALA A 108 14.94 -13.17 -11.76
N ASP A 109 15.76 -12.35 -12.41
CA ASP A 109 15.30 -11.24 -13.23
C ASP A 109 14.34 -11.72 -14.32
N GLY A 110 13.28 -10.95 -14.55
CA GLY A 110 12.24 -11.27 -15.52
C GLY A 110 10.93 -10.58 -15.18
N SER A 111 9.97 -10.70 -16.08
CA SER A 111 8.63 -10.15 -15.90
C SER A 111 7.54 -11.07 -16.49
N GLY A 112 6.29 -10.82 -16.11
CA GLY A 112 5.10 -11.52 -16.61
C GLY A 112 4.27 -12.15 -15.50
N GLN A 113 3.37 -13.05 -15.85
CA GLN A 113 2.60 -13.82 -14.87
C GLN A 113 3.51 -14.77 -14.07
N VAL A 114 3.19 -14.97 -12.81
CA VAL A 114 3.68 -16.11 -12.00
C VAL A 114 2.51 -16.99 -11.65
N ASP A 115 2.79 -18.29 -11.64
CA ASP A 115 1.85 -19.34 -11.25
C ASP A 115 2.71 -20.45 -10.64
N TRP A 116 2.69 -20.54 -9.31
CA TRP A 116 3.57 -21.40 -8.54
C TRP A 116 2.74 -22.28 -7.63
N ASP A 117 2.93 -23.59 -7.80
CA ASP A 117 2.24 -24.60 -7.02
C ASP A 117 3.06 -25.04 -5.81
N ASP A 118 2.39 -25.60 -4.80
CA ASP A 118 2.98 -26.44 -3.77
C ASP A 118 4.01 -25.68 -2.88
N PHE A 119 3.70 -24.41 -2.57
CA PHE A 119 4.29 -23.76 -1.42
C PHE A 119 3.84 -24.47 -0.16
N GLN A 120 4.73 -24.56 0.83
CA GLN A 120 4.35 -25.03 2.16
C GLN A 120 4.93 -24.14 3.24
N LEU A 121 4.06 -23.50 4.02
CA LEU A 121 4.46 -22.80 5.23
C LEU A 121 4.41 -23.77 6.40
N ARG A 122 5.54 -23.97 7.10
CA ARG A 122 5.49 -24.62 8.40
C ARG A 122 4.73 -23.73 9.37
N TRP A 123 3.80 -24.32 10.11
CA TRP A 123 3.08 -23.69 11.21
C TRP A 123 3.37 -24.45 12.50
N ASP A 124 3.88 -23.74 13.52
CA ASP A 124 4.12 -24.29 14.86
C ASP A 124 2.84 -24.18 15.71
N TYR A 125 1.77 -24.90 15.33
CA TYR A 125 0.43 -24.76 15.93
C TYR A 125 0.37 -24.95 17.45
N ARG A 126 1.30 -25.72 18.04
CA ARG A 126 1.34 -25.90 19.49
C ARG A 126 1.75 -24.62 20.22
N LEU A 127 2.56 -23.75 19.61
CA LEU A 127 2.87 -22.44 20.15
C LEU A 127 1.63 -21.54 20.19
N ASP A 128 0.70 -21.75 19.26
CA ASP A 128 -0.56 -21.01 19.20
C ASP A 128 -1.69 -21.67 20.02
N GLY A 129 -1.32 -22.61 20.89
CA GLY A 129 -2.25 -23.27 21.83
C GLY A 129 -3.23 -24.22 21.15
N VAL A 130 -2.91 -24.76 19.98
CA VAL A 130 -3.70 -25.78 19.28
C VAL A 130 -3.24 -27.17 19.70
N SER A 131 -4.18 -28.04 20.04
CA SER A 131 -3.92 -29.44 20.36
C SER A 131 -3.86 -30.31 19.10
N ASP A 132 -3.22 -31.48 19.19
CA ASP A 132 -3.09 -32.39 18.03
C ASP A 132 -4.44 -32.93 17.52
N ALA A 133 -5.47 -32.91 18.38
CA ALA A 133 -6.81 -33.42 18.09
C ALA A 133 -7.82 -32.31 17.74
N ASP A 134 -7.41 -31.04 17.79
CA ASP A 134 -8.29 -29.92 17.49
C ASP A 134 -8.65 -29.90 16.00
N ILE A 135 -9.92 -29.61 15.71
CA ILE A 135 -10.36 -29.36 14.33
C ILE A 135 -10.13 -27.88 14.04
N VAL A 136 -9.36 -27.61 13.00
CA VAL A 136 -8.92 -26.28 12.61
C VAL A 136 -9.37 -25.92 11.20
N ASP A 137 -9.83 -24.68 11.04
CA ASP A 137 -9.91 -24.02 9.74
C ASP A 137 -8.67 -23.12 9.58
N VAL A 138 -8.14 -23.04 8.36
CA VAL A 138 -7.02 -22.15 8.01
C VAL A 138 -7.37 -21.34 6.78
N GLN A 139 -7.00 -20.05 6.82
CA GLN A 139 -7.06 -19.14 5.69
C GLN A 139 -5.68 -18.53 5.45
N VAL A 140 -5.30 -18.45 4.18
CA VAL A 140 -4.06 -17.82 3.73
C VAL A 140 -4.43 -16.54 2.98
N PHE A 141 -3.79 -15.44 3.36
CA PHE A 141 -4.00 -14.13 2.79
C PHE A 141 -2.77 -13.71 2.02
N ALA A 142 -2.99 -13.00 0.91
CA ALA A 142 -1.92 -12.49 0.06
C ALA A 142 -2.16 -11.01 -0.27
N ILE A 143 -1.09 -10.22 -0.20
CA ILE A 143 -1.11 -8.80 -0.54
C ILE A 143 0.05 -8.53 -1.50
N GLU A 144 -0.23 -7.97 -2.68
CA GLU A 144 0.82 -7.54 -3.61
C GLU A 144 1.60 -6.36 -3.00
N MET A 145 2.93 -6.52 -2.95
CA MET A 145 3.89 -5.57 -2.42
C MET A 145 4.94 -5.23 -3.50
N VAL A 146 5.63 -4.11 -3.33
CA VAL A 146 6.79 -3.70 -4.12
C VAL A 146 7.93 -3.43 -3.18
N TYR A 147 9.09 -4.02 -3.46
CA TYR A 147 10.32 -3.73 -2.76
C TYR A 147 10.83 -2.33 -3.13
N VAL A 148 11.05 -1.49 -2.13
CA VAL A 148 11.70 -0.18 -2.22
C VAL A 148 13.10 -0.33 -1.60
N PRO A 149 14.17 -0.36 -2.41
CA PRO A 149 15.52 -0.57 -1.92
C PRO A 149 16.01 0.54 -1.01
N SER A 150 17.01 0.20 -0.19
CA SER A 150 17.70 1.18 0.64
C SER A 150 18.48 2.16 -0.24
N GLY A 151 18.61 3.41 0.22
CA GLY A 151 19.35 4.42 -0.52
C GLY A 151 18.85 5.84 -0.27
N ALA A 152 19.72 6.78 -0.63
CA ALA A 152 19.46 8.20 -0.50
C ALA A 152 18.40 8.69 -1.50
N PHE A 153 17.67 9.73 -1.11
CA PHE A 153 16.65 10.37 -1.93
C PHE A 153 16.45 11.83 -1.48
N TYR A 154 15.49 12.52 -2.10
CA TYR A 154 15.21 13.93 -1.87
C TYR A 154 13.77 14.18 -1.45
N LEU A 155 13.63 15.02 -0.40
CA LEU A 155 12.34 15.55 0.07
C LEU A 155 12.09 16.95 -0.46
N GLY A 156 10.83 17.25 -0.73
CA GLY A 156 10.36 18.54 -1.16
C GLY A 156 10.37 18.72 -2.67
N SER A 157 10.44 19.98 -3.06
CA SER A 157 10.36 20.39 -4.45
C SER A 157 11.61 21.15 -4.89
N VAL A 158 11.62 21.52 -6.18
CA VAL A 158 12.59 22.45 -6.75
C VAL A 158 11.98 23.85 -6.86
N SER A 159 12.80 24.86 -7.14
CA SER A 159 12.36 26.27 -7.15
C SER A 159 11.15 26.60 -8.02
N GLY A 160 10.89 25.80 -9.07
CA GLY A 160 9.75 26.01 -9.97
C GLY A 160 8.37 25.77 -9.33
N ASP A 161 8.34 25.15 -8.15
CA ASP A 161 7.10 24.74 -7.47
C ASP A 161 6.65 25.66 -6.34
N ARG A 162 7.52 26.56 -5.87
CA ARG A 162 7.33 27.32 -4.62
C ARG A 162 6.08 28.19 -4.56
N ASP A 163 5.52 28.56 -5.71
CA ASP A 163 4.29 29.37 -5.79
C ASP A 163 3.05 28.55 -6.16
N THR A 164 3.19 27.22 -6.32
CA THR A 164 2.13 26.33 -6.83
C THR A 164 1.86 25.10 -5.95
N LEU A 165 2.71 24.84 -4.96
CA LEU A 165 2.56 23.80 -3.96
C LEU A 165 2.25 24.41 -2.59
N ASN A 166 1.61 23.63 -1.73
CA ASN A 166 1.35 24.05 -0.35
C ASN A 166 2.21 23.25 0.63
N ASN A 167 2.80 23.95 1.60
CA ASN A 167 3.50 23.39 2.77
C ASN A 167 4.63 22.40 2.43
N GLU A 168 5.20 22.51 1.23
CA GLU A 168 6.24 21.63 0.72
C GLU A 168 7.51 21.69 1.57
N PHE A 169 8.24 20.58 1.62
CA PHE A 169 9.55 20.58 2.25
C PHE A 169 10.56 21.40 1.45
N PHE A 170 11.48 22.04 2.15
CA PHE A 170 12.65 22.68 1.56
C PHE A 170 13.85 22.66 2.50
N ARG A 171 15.03 22.91 1.93
CA ARG A 171 16.29 23.04 2.67
C ARG A 171 16.60 24.51 2.96
N VAL A 172 16.73 24.86 4.23
CA VAL A 172 16.98 26.26 4.63
C VAL A 172 18.33 26.75 4.09
N GLY A 173 18.31 27.93 3.47
CA GLY A 173 19.47 28.55 2.80
C GLY A 173 19.73 28.03 1.38
N PHE A 174 18.99 27.02 0.93
CA PHE A 174 19.11 26.41 -0.39
C PHE A 174 17.72 26.13 -0.98
N LEU A 175 16.88 27.17 -1.10
CA LEU A 175 15.46 27.04 -1.47
C LEU A 175 15.19 26.49 -2.88
N SER A 176 16.22 26.41 -3.72
CA SER A 176 16.16 25.75 -5.05
C SER A 176 16.66 24.31 -5.02
N GLN A 177 17.13 23.82 -3.87
CA GLN A 177 17.61 22.46 -3.68
C GLN A 177 16.69 21.71 -2.73
N PRO A 178 16.21 20.53 -3.12
CA PRO A 178 15.44 19.68 -2.22
C PRO A 178 16.31 19.21 -1.05
N PHE A 179 15.69 18.77 0.04
CA PHE A 179 16.40 18.29 1.22
C PHE A 179 16.89 16.84 1.02
N PRO A 180 18.20 16.56 1.12
CA PRO A 180 18.72 15.21 0.94
C PRO A 180 18.51 14.36 2.20
N VAL A 181 17.97 13.15 2.02
CA VAL A 181 17.92 12.11 3.05
C VAL A 181 19.01 11.10 2.73
N THR A 182 20.07 11.07 3.53
CA THR A 182 21.28 10.25 3.27
C THR A 182 21.47 9.11 4.26
N GLY A 183 20.52 8.89 5.18
CA GLY A 183 20.61 7.86 6.21
C GLY A 183 19.42 7.90 7.17
N GLU A 184 19.45 7.01 8.17
CA GLU A 184 18.43 6.93 9.22
C GLU A 184 18.75 7.79 10.48
N GLY A 185 19.75 8.68 10.40
CA GLY A 185 20.06 9.64 11.48
C GLY A 185 18.97 10.69 11.69
N ALA A 186 18.94 11.32 12.87
CA ALA A 186 17.95 12.37 13.15
C ALA A 186 18.05 13.55 12.17
N ILE A 187 16.92 14.06 11.72
CA ILE A 187 16.84 15.24 10.82
C ILE A 187 16.43 16.46 11.64
N SER A 188 17.25 17.50 11.61
CA SER A 188 16.91 18.80 12.19
C SER A 188 15.80 19.47 11.38
N VAL A 189 14.74 19.90 12.08
CA VAL A 189 13.65 20.71 11.51
C VAL A 189 13.67 22.08 12.17
N GLY A 190 13.65 23.14 11.37
CA GLY A 190 13.61 24.52 11.87
C GLY A 190 14.34 25.51 10.97
N PRO A 191 14.37 26.80 11.34
CA PRO A 191 14.86 27.88 10.48
C PRO A 191 16.40 27.99 10.41
N SER A 192 17.13 27.04 10.96
CA SER A 192 18.61 27.04 10.91
C SER A 192 19.11 26.64 9.52
N LEU A 193 20.22 27.23 9.08
CA LEU A 193 20.87 26.89 7.82
C LEU A 193 21.05 25.37 7.69
N ASN A 194 20.77 24.82 6.50
CA ASN A 194 20.89 23.40 6.17
C ASN A 194 19.84 22.46 6.80
N SER A 195 18.93 22.95 7.66
CA SER A 195 17.83 22.14 8.20
C SER A 195 16.72 21.89 7.18
N LEU A 196 15.91 20.85 7.43
CA LEU A 196 14.62 20.66 6.79
C LEU A 196 13.64 21.71 7.33
N TYR A 197 12.82 22.29 6.47
CA TYR A 197 11.75 23.18 6.88
C TYR A 197 10.59 23.11 5.90
N TYR A 198 9.47 23.72 6.28
CA TYR A 198 8.25 23.77 5.47
C TYR A 198 7.39 24.97 5.89
N PRO A 199 6.65 25.58 4.95
CA PRO A 199 5.60 26.53 5.31
C PRO A 199 4.51 25.84 6.13
N SER A 200 3.88 26.60 7.02
CA SER A 200 2.64 26.19 7.67
C SER A 200 1.86 27.45 7.99
N ASP A 201 0.56 27.44 7.70
CA ASP A 201 -0.33 28.48 8.18
C ASP A 201 -0.53 28.29 9.70
N PRO A 202 -0.13 29.25 10.54
CA PRO A 202 -0.25 29.14 12.00
C PRO A 202 -1.70 29.07 12.49
N VAL A 203 -2.69 29.43 11.66
CA VAL A 203 -4.11 29.36 12.02
C VAL A 203 -4.69 27.97 11.77
N SER A 204 -4.38 27.36 10.62
CA SER A 204 -4.92 26.04 10.26
C SER A 204 -4.07 24.87 10.73
N GLY A 205 -2.75 25.04 10.91
CA GLY A 205 -1.83 23.99 11.38
C GLY A 205 -1.65 22.83 10.40
N ILE A 206 -2.22 22.94 9.21
CA ILE A 206 -2.39 21.89 8.21
C ILE A 206 -1.04 21.38 7.63
N GLY A 207 -0.02 22.24 7.57
CA GLY A 207 1.33 21.88 7.13
C GLY A 207 2.21 21.30 8.25
N GLY A 208 1.78 21.43 9.50
CA GLY A 208 2.47 20.98 10.71
C GLY A 208 2.96 22.11 11.62
N ASP A 209 3.62 21.72 12.70
CA ASP A 209 4.08 22.58 13.80
C ASP A 209 5.47 23.19 13.60
N GLN A 210 6.08 22.98 12.42
CA GLN A 210 7.42 23.43 12.06
C GLN A 210 8.53 23.07 13.07
N SER A 211 8.29 22.01 13.86
CA SER A 211 9.14 21.62 14.99
C SER A 211 9.87 20.31 14.71
N GLY A 212 10.96 20.09 15.44
CA GLY A 212 11.76 18.87 15.32
C GLY A 212 12.55 18.57 16.59
N PRO A 213 13.56 17.68 16.51
CA PRO A 213 13.98 16.96 15.29
C PRO A 213 12.97 15.89 14.87
N ILE A 214 13.08 15.40 13.63
CA ILE A 214 12.58 14.07 13.26
C ILE A 214 13.57 13.06 13.86
N PRO A 215 13.17 12.22 14.83
CA PRO A 215 14.11 11.35 15.54
C PRO A 215 14.72 10.27 14.65
N ALA A 216 15.90 9.75 15.03
CA ALA A 216 16.55 8.67 14.29
C ALA A 216 15.67 7.40 14.20
N ALA A 217 14.85 7.14 15.21
CA ALA A 217 13.96 5.98 15.26
C ALA A 217 12.69 6.12 14.38
N PHE A 218 12.39 7.31 13.86
CA PHE A 218 11.30 7.49 12.90
C PHE A 218 11.73 6.94 11.52
N PRO A 219 10.95 6.09 10.84
CA PRO A 219 11.29 5.59 9.50
C PRO A 219 11.33 6.73 8.47
N LYS A 220 12.52 7.06 7.97
CA LYS A 220 12.69 8.16 7.00
C LYS A 220 12.66 7.65 5.56
N GLY A 221 12.61 6.34 5.36
CA GLY A 221 12.63 5.71 4.05
C GLY A 221 14.03 5.51 3.46
N PHE A 222 15.12 5.82 4.17
CA PHE A 222 16.46 5.46 3.67
C PHE A 222 16.65 3.94 3.72
N ALA A 223 16.21 3.29 4.80
CA ALA A 223 16.17 1.84 4.92
C ALA A 223 15.24 1.23 3.85
N ALA A 224 15.50 -0.03 3.49
CA ALA A 224 14.65 -0.74 2.54
C ALA A 224 13.31 -1.13 3.18
N PHE A 225 12.23 -1.13 2.39
CA PHE A 225 10.91 -1.52 2.85
C PHE A 225 10.10 -2.08 1.68
N TYR A 226 9.06 -2.85 1.99
CA TYR A 226 8.02 -3.25 1.06
C TYR A 226 6.83 -2.31 1.21
N CYS A 227 6.29 -1.83 0.10
CA CYS A 227 5.07 -1.03 0.06
C CYS A 227 3.97 -1.81 -0.66
N MET A 228 2.74 -1.78 -0.16
CA MET A 228 1.61 -2.33 -0.90
C MET A 228 1.54 -1.70 -2.30
N LYS A 229 1.46 -2.56 -3.32
CA LYS A 229 1.49 -2.15 -4.74
C LYS A 229 0.28 -1.29 -5.09
N TYR A 230 -0.84 -1.52 -4.40
CA TYR A 230 -2.11 -0.82 -4.57
C TYR A 230 -2.68 -0.40 -3.21
N GLU A 231 -3.68 0.47 -3.24
CA GLU A 231 -4.55 0.74 -2.08
C GLU A 231 -5.24 -0.55 -1.60
N VAL A 232 -5.61 -0.62 -0.32
CA VAL A 232 -6.43 -1.75 0.17
C VAL A 232 -7.73 -1.82 -0.62
N SER A 233 -8.03 -2.97 -1.19
CA SER A 233 -9.28 -3.22 -1.92
C SER A 233 -10.45 -3.53 -1.00
N GLN A 234 -11.68 -3.41 -1.50
CA GLN A 234 -12.87 -3.76 -0.74
C GLN A 234 -12.94 -5.24 -0.39
N ASP A 235 -12.45 -6.13 -1.27
CA ASP A 235 -12.40 -7.57 -0.97
C ASP A 235 -11.41 -7.89 0.16
N GLN A 236 -10.22 -7.28 0.13
CA GLN A 236 -9.26 -7.37 1.23
C GLN A 236 -9.86 -6.90 2.56
N TRP A 237 -10.65 -5.83 2.54
CA TRP A 237 -11.36 -5.37 3.73
C TRP A 237 -12.40 -6.38 4.23
N THR A 238 -13.22 -6.96 3.33
CA THR A 238 -14.21 -7.96 3.73
C THR A 238 -13.56 -9.24 4.24
N ALA A 239 -12.42 -9.64 3.66
CA ALA A 239 -11.63 -10.77 4.12
C ALA A 239 -11.11 -10.54 5.56
N PHE A 240 -10.55 -9.35 5.84
CA PHE A 240 -10.20 -8.94 7.20
C PHE A 240 -11.42 -8.96 8.14
N PHE A 241 -12.48 -8.24 7.79
CA PHE A 241 -13.66 -8.03 8.62
C PHE A 241 -14.34 -9.35 9.01
N ASN A 242 -14.37 -10.31 8.09
CA ASN A 242 -15.01 -11.61 8.31
C ASN A 242 -14.19 -12.55 9.22
N THR A 243 -12.95 -12.19 9.55
CA THR A 243 -12.16 -12.89 10.58
C THR A 243 -12.36 -12.33 12.00
N LEU A 244 -13.06 -11.20 12.14
CA LEU A 244 -13.24 -10.54 13.43
C LEU A 244 -14.35 -11.19 14.29
N SER A 245 -14.20 -11.08 15.60
CA SER A 245 -15.28 -11.35 16.56
C SER A 245 -16.42 -10.34 16.39
N ASP A 246 -17.64 -10.65 16.87
CA ASP A 246 -18.79 -9.77 16.72
C ASP A 246 -18.57 -8.36 17.35
N ALA A 247 -17.88 -8.32 18.49
CA ALA A 247 -17.51 -7.06 19.13
C ALA A 247 -16.54 -6.25 18.26
N ALA A 248 -15.52 -6.90 17.69
CA ALA A 248 -14.56 -6.27 16.80
C ALA A 248 -15.19 -5.84 15.46
N LYS A 249 -16.17 -6.59 14.94
CA LYS A 249 -16.95 -6.20 13.75
C LYS A 249 -17.72 -4.91 13.97
N THR A 250 -18.35 -4.74 15.13
CA THR A 250 -19.08 -3.49 15.46
C THR A 250 -18.16 -2.26 15.43
N THR A 251 -16.93 -2.38 15.94
CA THR A 251 -15.94 -1.29 15.89
C THR A 251 -15.44 -1.01 14.46
N ASN A 252 -15.23 -2.07 13.69
CA ASN A 252 -14.67 -2.01 12.34
C ASN A 252 -15.73 -1.87 11.24
N ASP A 253 -16.99 -1.64 11.60
CA ASP A 253 -18.08 -1.49 10.64
C ASP A 253 -17.99 -0.15 9.88
N ILE A 254 -17.56 -0.21 8.62
CA ILE A 254 -17.51 0.95 7.73
C ILE A 254 -18.88 1.31 7.13
N THR A 255 -19.91 0.48 7.26
CA THR A 255 -21.25 0.76 6.69
C THR A 255 -22.12 1.58 7.66
N GLY A 256 -21.84 1.52 8.97
CA GLY A 256 -22.49 2.34 9.99
C GLY A 256 -22.17 3.85 9.96
N THR A 257 -22.68 4.58 10.96
CA THR A 257 -22.67 6.06 11.02
C THR A 257 -21.29 6.71 10.97
N ASN A 258 -20.26 6.01 11.47
CA ASN A 258 -18.87 6.48 11.45
C ASN A 258 -18.11 6.09 10.16
N GLY A 259 -18.81 5.60 9.15
CA GLY A 259 -18.30 5.28 7.82
C GLY A 259 -19.22 5.85 6.74
N LYS A 260 -19.74 4.99 5.85
CA LYS A 260 -20.64 5.43 4.76
C LYS A 260 -22.11 5.64 5.18
N ASN A 261 -22.49 5.23 6.40
CA ASN A 261 -23.85 5.36 6.93
C ASN A 261 -24.94 4.78 6.00
N SER A 262 -24.65 3.67 5.35
CA SER A 262 -25.55 2.94 4.45
C SER A 262 -24.98 1.57 4.11
N ASP A 263 -25.82 0.55 3.97
CA ASP A 263 -25.42 -0.72 3.36
C ASP A 263 -25.50 -0.70 1.83
N ASN A 264 -26.17 0.30 1.23
CA ASN A 264 -26.22 0.46 -0.22
C ASN A 264 -24.88 0.95 -0.78
N VAL A 265 -24.70 0.79 -2.09
CA VAL A 265 -23.54 1.36 -2.80
C VAL A 265 -23.58 2.88 -2.69
N LEU A 266 -22.50 3.48 -2.16
CA LEU A 266 -22.34 4.93 -2.06
C LEU A 266 -20.87 5.29 -2.28
N GLY A 267 -20.59 6.30 -3.13
CA GLY A 267 -19.21 6.69 -3.46
C GLY A 267 -18.38 5.52 -4.00
N ARG A 268 -19.04 4.62 -4.76
CA ARG A 268 -18.51 3.32 -5.23
C ARG A 268 -18.00 2.38 -4.14
N ASN A 269 -18.46 2.54 -2.90
CA ASN A 269 -18.28 1.56 -1.83
C ASN A 269 -19.39 0.50 -1.86
N GLY A 270 -19.06 -0.72 -2.28
CA GLY A 270 -20.00 -1.84 -2.39
C GLY A 270 -20.16 -2.68 -1.12
N ILE A 271 -19.47 -2.35 -0.02
CA ILE A 271 -19.45 -3.18 1.19
C ILE A 271 -20.80 -3.11 1.95
N SER A 272 -21.37 -4.23 2.36
CA SER A 272 -22.63 -4.29 3.11
C SER A 272 -22.48 -5.19 4.32
N TRP A 273 -23.02 -4.76 5.47
CA TRP A 273 -23.09 -5.59 6.68
C TRP A 273 -24.34 -5.30 7.50
N THR A 274 -25.23 -6.27 7.60
CA THR A 274 -26.54 -6.12 8.25
C THR A 274 -26.50 -6.20 9.78
N GLY A 275 -25.33 -5.96 10.39
CA GLY A 275 -25.09 -6.04 11.83
C GLY A 275 -24.87 -7.44 12.41
N THR A 276 -24.94 -8.51 11.60
CA THR A 276 -24.63 -9.88 12.03
C THR A 276 -23.96 -10.66 10.89
N GLY A 277 -23.22 -11.72 11.23
CA GLY A 277 -22.59 -12.60 10.25
C GLY A 277 -21.44 -11.94 9.47
N ASN A 278 -21.29 -12.33 8.21
CA ASN A 278 -20.22 -11.87 7.34
C ASN A 278 -20.65 -10.65 6.52
N ALA A 279 -19.75 -9.69 6.35
CA ALA A 279 -19.88 -8.62 5.37
C ALA A 279 -19.64 -9.16 3.96
N THR A 280 -20.21 -8.48 2.97
CA THR A 280 -20.04 -8.75 1.54
C THR A 280 -19.67 -7.48 0.80
N THR A 281 -19.18 -7.57 -0.44
CA THR A 281 -19.04 -6.42 -1.34
C THR A 281 -19.46 -6.77 -2.75
N SER A 282 -20.14 -5.84 -3.43
CA SER A 282 -20.47 -5.95 -4.86
C SER A 282 -19.37 -5.39 -5.77
N LEU A 283 -18.34 -4.74 -5.21
CA LEU A 283 -17.28 -4.04 -5.93
C LEU A 283 -15.89 -4.44 -5.40
N PRO A 284 -15.54 -5.75 -5.44
CA PRO A 284 -14.38 -6.30 -4.73
C PRO A 284 -13.04 -5.65 -5.11
N ASN A 285 -12.87 -5.26 -6.37
CA ASN A 285 -11.60 -4.75 -6.90
C ASN A 285 -11.45 -3.22 -6.81
N LEU A 286 -12.45 -2.49 -6.29
CA LEU A 286 -12.31 -1.06 -6.03
C LEU A 286 -11.49 -0.83 -4.75
N PRO A 287 -10.79 0.32 -4.63
CA PRO A 287 -10.15 0.69 -3.39
C PRO A 287 -11.21 0.85 -2.29
N LEU A 288 -10.81 0.49 -1.08
CA LEU A 288 -11.55 0.79 0.13
C LEU A 288 -11.57 2.30 0.35
N ASN A 289 -12.76 2.81 0.67
CA ASN A 289 -12.99 4.16 1.15
C ASN A 289 -13.95 4.13 2.35
N TYR A 290 -14.27 5.30 2.92
CA TYR A 290 -15.05 5.42 4.17
C TYR A 290 -14.43 4.70 5.38
N VAL A 291 -13.12 4.49 5.34
CA VAL A 291 -12.32 4.00 6.47
C VAL A 291 -11.75 5.16 7.27
N ASN A 292 -11.61 5.01 8.59
CA ASN A 292 -10.97 5.98 9.49
C ASN A 292 -9.64 5.43 10.04
N ASN A 293 -8.91 6.23 10.82
CA ASN A 293 -7.57 5.85 11.30
C ASN A 293 -7.59 4.62 12.23
N VAL A 294 -8.59 4.49 13.10
CA VAL A 294 -8.73 3.33 14.00
C VAL A 294 -8.86 2.03 13.22
N ARG A 295 -9.71 2.05 12.18
CA ARG A 295 -9.99 0.92 11.29
C ARG A 295 -8.81 0.56 10.39
N MET A 296 -8.12 1.57 9.85
CA MET A 296 -6.86 1.38 9.14
C MET A 296 -5.84 0.66 10.00
N MET A 297 -5.62 1.15 11.23
CA MET A 297 -4.65 0.54 12.14
C MET A 297 -5.03 -0.89 12.51
N ALA A 298 -6.31 -1.18 12.76
CA ALA A 298 -6.76 -2.56 13.00
C ALA A 298 -6.44 -3.50 11.82
N TYR A 299 -6.64 -3.05 10.58
CA TYR A 299 -6.27 -3.83 9.40
C TYR A 299 -4.76 -4.06 9.31
N LEU A 300 -3.96 -3.00 9.49
CA LEU A 300 -2.51 -3.09 9.41
C LEU A 300 -1.94 -3.97 10.52
N ASP A 301 -2.51 -3.91 11.72
CA ASP A 301 -2.12 -4.78 12.83
C ASP A 301 -2.44 -6.25 12.51
N TRP A 302 -3.68 -6.52 12.11
CA TRP A 302 -4.14 -7.85 11.69
C TRP A 302 -3.29 -8.44 10.57
N ALA A 303 -2.89 -7.64 9.59
CA ALA A 303 -2.07 -8.08 8.46
C ALA A 303 -0.57 -8.19 8.80
N GLY A 304 -0.15 -7.79 10.00
CA GLY A 304 1.27 -7.70 10.33
C GLY A 304 2.00 -6.66 9.48
N LEU A 305 1.35 -5.57 9.11
CA LEU A 305 1.93 -4.45 8.39
C LEU A 305 2.08 -3.24 9.31
N ARG A 306 2.59 -2.14 8.78
CA ARG A 306 2.67 -0.87 9.49
C ARG A 306 2.25 0.29 8.60
N MET A 307 1.98 1.44 9.22
CA MET A 307 1.70 2.67 8.48
C MET A 307 2.96 3.13 7.73
N MET A 308 2.74 3.69 6.55
CA MET A 308 3.77 4.37 5.77
C MET A 308 4.01 5.77 6.34
N THR A 309 5.26 6.23 6.42
CA THR A 309 5.54 7.62 6.77
C THR A 309 5.42 8.54 5.55
N GLU A 310 5.17 9.83 5.75
CA GLU A 310 5.12 10.78 4.62
C GLU A 310 6.44 10.86 3.85
N LEU A 311 7.57 10.54 4.50
CA LEU A 311 8.89 10.50 3.88
C LEU A 311 9.09 9.24 3.04
N GLU A 312 8.61 8.09 3.54
CA GLU A 312 8.56 6.85 2.77
C GLU A 312 7.64 6.96 1.57
N TYR A 313 6.49 7.63 1.69
CA TYR A 313 5.58 7.91 0.58
C TYR A 313 6.29 8.71 -0.52
N GLU A 314 7.01 9.78 -0.16
CA GLU A 314 7.72 10.61 -1.13
C GLU A 314 8.83 9.80 -1.84
N LYS A 315 9.60 9.00 -1.10
CA LYS A 315 10.56 8.06 -1.73
C LYS A 315 9.85 7.06 -2.64
N ALA A 316 8.76 6.44 -2.20
CA ALA A 316 8.00 5.45 -2.96
C ALA A 316 7.50 6.01 -4.30
N CYS A 317 7.20 7.32 -4.37
CA CYS A 317 6.84 8.00 -5.60
C CYS A 317 8.02 8.15 -6.57
N ARG A 318 9.11 8.82 -6.14
CA ARG A 318 10.14 9.35 -7.06
C ARG A 318 11.48 8.61 -7.07
N GLY A 319 11.76 7.77 -6.09
CA GLY A 319 13.05 7.12 -5.93
C GLY A 319 14.21 8.09 -5.65
N PRO A 320 15.44 7.78 -6.09
CA PRO A 320 16.65 8.57 -5.74
C PRO A 320 16.83 9.82 -6.60
N GLY A 321 15.98 10.03 -7.61
CA GLY A 321 16.09 11.15 -8.55
C GLY A 321 15.89 12.51 -7.89
N THR A 322 16.48 13.55 -8.46
CA THR A 322 16.13 14.94 -8.10
C THR A 322 14.68 15.21 -8.48
N PRO A 323 13.88 15.89 -7.63
CA PRO A 323 12.49 16.18 -7.93
C PRO A 323 12.34 17.00 -9.21
N VAL A 324 11.35 16.63 -10.04
CA VAL A 324 10.92 17.44 -11.18
C VAL A 324 9.83 18.40 -10.72
N ALA A 325 9.86 19.64 -11.22
CA ALA A 325 8.86 20.64 -10.86
C ALA A 325 7.46 20.16 -11.26
N GLY A 326 6.52 20.20 -10.32
CA GLY A 326 5.12 19.86 -10.52
C GLY A 326 4.86 18.38 -10.72
N GLU A 327 5.81 17.52 -10.38
CA GLU A 327 5.72 16.10 -10.69
C GLU A 327 4.65 15.35 -9.88
N PHE A 328 4.08 14.36 -10.55
CA PHE A 328 3.25 13.32 -9.95
C PHE A 328 4.08 12.05 -9.73
N ALA A 329 3.45 10.97 -9.24
CA ALA A 329 4.12 9.72 -8.94
C ALA A 329 4.94 9.15 -10.11
N TRP A 330 4.56 9.43 -11.36
CA TRP A 330 5.28 9.01 -12.56
C TRP A 330 6.48 9.89 -12.96
N GLY A 331 6.77 10.97 -12.22
CA GLY A 331 8.01 11.75 -12.35
C GLY A 331 8.01 12.84 -13.42
N THR A 332 6.83 13.20 -13.96
CA THR A 332 6.65 14.35 -14.85
C THR A 332 5.46 15.20 -14.37
N ALA A 333 5.31 16.40 -14.91
CA ALA A 333 4.16 17.27 -14.67
C ALA A 333 3.03 17.07 -15.70
N GLY A 334 3.20 16.19 -16.68
CA GLY A 334 2.17 15.87 -17.68
C GLY A 334 1.03 15.11 -17.01
N ILE A 335 -0.21 15.58 -17.17
CA ILE A 335 -1.41 14.97 -16.59
C ILE A 335 -2.57 14.99 -17.59
N ALA A 336 -3.35 13.92 -17.64
CA ALA A 336 -4.57 13.84 -18.43
C ALA A 336 -5.65 14.77 -17.86
N THR A 337 -6.42 15.44 -18.72
CA THR A 337 -7.43 16.45 -18.31
C THR A 337 -8.85 16.11 -18.71
N GLU A 338 -9.03 15.15 -19.61
CA GLU A 338 -10.33 14.76 -20.13
C GLU A 338 -11.05 13.81 -19.17
N THR A 339 -12.37 13.96 -19.06
CA THR A 339 -13.19 13.04 -18.26
C THR A 339 -13.14 11.64 -18.85
N TYR A 340 -12.88 10.66 -18.00
CA TYR A 340 -12.81 9.26 -18.39
C TYR A 340 -14.18 8.66 -18.65
N THR A 341 -14.19 7.69 -19.54
CA THR A 341 -15.26 6.73 -19.76
C THR A 341 -14.73 5.35 -19.39
N LEU A 342 -15.58 4.50 -18.85
CA LEU A 342 -15.18 3.18 -18.35
C LEU A 342 -15.68 2.08 -19.27
N ALA A 343 -14.88 1.03 -19.42
CA ALA A 343 -15.33 -0.26 -19.91
C ALA A 343 -15.34 -1.27 -18.75
N ASN A 344 -16.35 -2.15 -18.74
CA ASN A 344 -16.54 -3.18 -17.71
C ASN A 344 -16.61 -2.63 -16.27
N GLU A 345 -17.30 -1.51 -16.11
CA GLU A 345 -17.44 -0.82 -14.82
C GLU A 345 -17.90 -1.77 -13.70
N GLY A 346 -17.22 -1.68 -12.55
CA GLY A 346 -17.53 -2.44 -11.33
C GLY A 346 -17.03 -3.88 -11.33
N THR A 347 -16.33 -4.33 -12.37
CA THR A 347 -15.79 -5.69 -12.50
C THR A 347 -14.28 -5.74 -12.30
N ALA A 348 -13.72 -6.94 -12.18
CA ALA A 348 -12.26 -7.15 -12.17
C ALA A 348 -11.56 -6.63 -13.44
N ASN A 349 -12.30 -6.45 -14.54
CA ASN A 349 -11.80 -5.95 -15.82
C ASN A 349 -12.11 -4.47 -16.07
N GLU A 350 -12.48 -3.71 -15.03
CA GLU A 350 -12.69 -2.26 -15.15
C GLU A 350 -11.42 -1.56 -15.64
N VAL A 351 -11.56 -0.83 -16.74
CA VAL A 351 -10.49 -0.05 -17.38
C VAL A 351 -11.05 1.29 -17.89
N VAL A 352 -10.16 2.26 -18.07
CA VAL A 352 -10.43 3.51 -18.77
C VAL A 352 -10.48 3.21 -20.27
N ALA A 353 -11.59 3.55 -20.93
CA ALA A 353 -11.79 3.28 -22.35
C ALA A 353 -11.19 4.37 -23.27
N ASN A 354 -10.90 5.54 -22.71
CA ASN A 354 -10.28 6.68 -23.39
C ASN A 354 -9.04 7.21 -22.61
N PRO A 355 -8.04 6.35 -22.34
CA PRO A 355 -6.82 6.78 -21.66
C PRO A 355 -6.08 7.80 -22.53
N ALA A 356 -5.41 8.75 -21.90
CA ALA A 356 -4.53 9.69 -22.60
C ALA A 356 -3.21 9.00 -22.97
N GLU A 357 -2.62 9.39 -24.10
CA GLU A 357 -1.32 8.91 -24.58
C GLU A 357 -0.24 9.99 -24.37
N GLY A 358 0.98 9.56 -24.04
CA GLY A 358 2.13 10.46 -23.85
C GLY A 358 2.03 11.40 -22.64
N THR A 359 1.12 11.15 -21.70
CA THR A 359 0.91 11.95 -20.49
C THR A 359 0.41 11.08 -19.34
N GLY A 360 0.50 11.59 -18.12
CA GLY A 360 0.09 10.89 -16.91
C GLY A 360 -1.41 10.65 -16.82
N ASN A 361 -1.83 9.38 -16.85
CA ASN A 361 -3.22 9.04 -16.53
C ASN A 361 -3.40 8.96 -15.02
N VAL A 362 -4.54 9.46 -14.53
CA VAL A 362 -4.80 9.58 -13.10
C VAL A 362 -6.27 9.79 -12.80
N VAL A 363 -6.73 9.25 -11.68
CA VAL A 363 -8.09 9.42 -11.16
C VAL A 363 -8.15 10.66 -10.26
N TYR A 364 -8.65 11.78 -10.74
CA TYR A 364 -8.76 13.03 -9.98
C TYR A 364 -9.97 13.85 -10.41
N PHE A 365 -10.10 15.09 -9.90
CA PHE A 365 -11.27 15.93 -10.15
C PHE A 365 -11.69 16.03 -11.62
N SER A 366 -10.76 16.28 -12.56
CA SER A 366 -11.14 16.47 -13.97
C SER A 366 -11.45 15.17 -14.71
N THR A 367 -10.77 14.07 -14.35
CA THR A 367 -10.92 12.78 -15.03
C THR A 367 -12.05 11.92 -14.46
N ALA A 368 -12.36 12.04 -13.17
CA ALA A 368 -13.21 11.06 -12.48
C ALA A 368 -14.10 11.62 -11.35
N SER A 369 -14.23 12.94 -11.15
CA SER A 369 -15.07 13.47 -10.04
C SER A 369 -16.53 13.03 -10.07
N SER A 370 -17.11 12.89 -11.27
CA SER A 370 -18.49 12.41 -11.47
C SER A 370 -18.63 10.89 -11.37
N ILE A 371 -17.52 10.15 -11.36
CA ILE A 371 -17.48 8.69 -11.31
C ILE A 371 -17.19 8.24 -9.88
N GLY A 372 -16.11 8.73 -9.29
CA GLY A 372 -15.56 8.25 -8.02
C GLY A 372 -14.21 7.55 -8.21
N PRO A 373 -13.73 6.82 -7.18
CA PRO A 373 -12.49 6.07 -7.30
C PRO A 373 -12.64 4.91 -8.31
N LEU A 374 -11.56 4.52 -8.96
CA LEU A 374 -11.54 3.43 -9.93
C LEU A 374 -10.87 2.20 -9.34
N ARG A 375 -11.09 1.05 -9.99
CA ARG A 375 -10.44 -0.22 -9.65
C ARG A 375 -8.94 -0.02 -9.49
N VAL A 376 -8.39 -0.56 -8.41
CA VAL A 376 -6.94 -0.49 -8.15
C VAL A 376 -6.16 -1.01 -9.37
N GLY A 377 -5.15 -0.26 -9.81
CA GLY A 377 -4.37 -0.60 -11.00
C GLY A 377 -5.09 -0.49 -12.35
N SER A 378 -6.32 0.03 -12.39
CA SER A 378 -7.06 0.23 -13.66
C SER A 378 -6.32 1.16 -14.62
N ILE A 379 -5.65 2.19 -14.12
CA ILE A 379 -4.87 3.12 -14.94
C ILE A 379 -3.73 2.39 -15.64
N ALA A 380 -2.93 1.60 -14.91
CA ALA A 380 -1.86 0.79 -15.48
C ALA A 380 -2.38 -0.22 -16.52
N ALA A 381 -3.51 -0.87 -16.24
CA ALA A 381 -4.17 -1.78 -17.17
C ALA A 381 -4.74 -1.09 -18.43
N SER A 382 -4.95 0.23 -18.37
CA SER A 382 -5.49 1.03 -19.47
C SER A 382 -4.41 1.69 -20.32
N ALA A 383 -3.15 1.72 -19.87
CA ALA A 383 -2.08 2.43 -20.56
C ALA A 383 -1.83 1.85 -21.96
N VAL A 384 -1.78 2.71 -22.98
CA VAL A 384 -1.63 2.31 -24.38
C VAL A 384 -0.21 1.85 -24.68
N ASN A 385 0.78 2.64 -24.26
CA ASN A 385 2.19 2.42 -24.54
C ASN A 385 2.95 1.78 -23.36
N GLN A 386 2.24 1.40 -22.29
CA GLN A 386 2.79 0.77 -21.08
C GLN A 386 4.00 1.53 -20.48
N SER A 387 4.04 2.85 -20.66
CA SER A 387 5.07 3.69 -20.07
C SER A 387 4.74 3.96 -18.59
N ARG A 388 5.76 4.26 -17.78
CA ARG A 388 5.56 4.70 -16.38
C ARG A 388 4.59 5.88 -16.28
N GLU A 389 4.73 6.84 -17.20
CA GLU A 389 3.86 8.02 -17.28
C GLU A 389 2.42 7.63 -17.57
N GLU A 390 2.15 6.92 -18.65
CA GLU A 390 0.77 6.55 -19.00
C GLU A 390 0.13 5.57 -18.02
N SER A 391 0.91 4.74 -17.32
CA SER A 391 0.40 3.84 -16.29
C SER A 391 0.12 4.51 -14.94
N GLY A 392 0.55 5.76 -14.76
CA GLY A 392 0.47 6.45 -13.47
C GLY A 392 1.40 5.85 -12.40
N GLY A 393 2.29 4.93 -12.77
CA GLY A 393 3.12 4.16 -11.86
C GLY A 393 4.28 4.96 -11.27
N SER A 394 4.67 4.61 -10.05
CA SER A 394 5.81 5.20 -9.37
C SER A 394 7.16 4.80 -9.98
N TYR A 395 8.25 5.42 -9.52
CA TYR A 395 9.60 5.01 -9.92
C TYR A 395 9.90 3.52 -9.65
N TYR A 396 9.25 2.95 -8.63
CA TYR A 396 9.41 1.55 -8.25
C TYR A 396 8.31 0.64 -8.80
N GLY A 397 7.33 1.17 -9.54
CA GLY A 397 6.18 0.38 -10.03
C GLY A 397 5.07 0.20 -9.00
N ILE A 398 4.96 1.12 -8.03
CA ILE A 398 3.81 1.20 -7.12
C ILE A 398 2.72 2.03 -7.81
N MET A 399 1.48 1.56 -7.77
CA MET A 399 0.39 2.17 -8.53
C MET A 399 -0.45 3.12 -7.67
N ASP A 400 -1.10 4.05 -8.35
CA ASP A 400 -2.13 4.93 -7.78
C ASP A 400 -1.63 5.76 -6.58
N LEU A 401 -0.35 6.17 -6.56
CA LEU A 401 0.16 7.05 -5.51
C LEU A 401 -0.30 8.51 -5.71
N SER A 402 -0.54 8.94 -6.94
CA SER A 402 -1.20 10.22 -7.23
C SER A 402 -2.65 9.94 -7.67
N GLY A 403 -3.63 10.48 -6.94
CA GLY A 403 -5.06 10.37 -7.23
C GLY A 403 -5.74 9.17 -6.59
N ASN A 404 -6.86 8.76 -7.18
CA ASN A 404 -7.75 7.69 -6.74
C ASN A 404 -8.35 7.92 -5.34
N VAL A 405 -7.71 7.47 -4.26
CA VAL A 405 -8.05 7.85 -2.89
C VAL A 405 -6.82 8.37 -2.12
N TYR A 406 -7.05 9.28 -1.18
CA TYR A 406 -5.98 9.79 -0.32
C TYR A 406 -5.35 8.66 0.47
N GLU A 407 -4.02 8.74 0.55
CA GLU A 407 -3.21 7.87 1.39
C GLU A 407 -3.02 8.47 2.77
N ARG A 408 -3.31 7.68 3.79
CA ARG A 408 -2.98 8.00 5.18
C ARG A 408 -1.52 7.67 5.44
N ALA A 409 -0.75 8.68 5.84
CA ALA A 409 0.66 8.52 6.16
C ALA A 409 0.97 9.10 7.55
N VAL A 410 1.93 8.51 8.25
CA VAL A 410 2.45 9.09 9.50
C VAL A 410 3.18 10.38 9.18
N THR A 411 2.75 11.47 9.80
CA THR A 411 3.29 12.81 9.56
C THR A 411 4.47 13.12 10.44
N VAL A 412 5.43 13.90 9.93
CA VAL A 412 6.45 14.57 10.75
C VAL A 412 5.95 15.92 11.29
N GLY A 413 4.79 16.38 10.84
CA GLY A 413 4.23 17.69 11.14
C GLY A 413 3.73 17.89 12.57
N ASN A 414 3.75 16.87 13.43
CA ASN A 414 3.42 17.03 14.85
C ASN A 414 4.14 15.99 15.72
N ALA A 415 4.19 16.25 17.03
CA ALA A 415 4.89 15.39 17.99
C ALA A 415 4.40 13.92 18.00
N PRO A 416 3.09 13.61 18.01
CA PRO A 416 2.63 12.21 17.97
C PRO A 416 3.10 11.44 16.73
N GLY A 417 3.14 12.08 15.56
CA GLY A 417 3.67 11.46 14.35
C GLY A 417 5.19 11.23 14.42
N ARG A 418 5.95 12.21 14.92
CA ARG A 418 7.41 12.07 15.15
C ARG A 418 7.76 11.01 16.21
N ASP A 419 6.82 10.65 17.06
CA ASP A 419 6.96 9.57 18.06
C ASP A 419 6.75 8.15 17.49
N TYR A 420 6.35 8.04 16.23
CA TYR A 420 6.28 6.77 15.53
C TYR A 420 7.66 6.11 15.39
N ARG A 421 7.68 4.78 15.46
CA ARG A 421 8.92 3.97 15.45
C ARG A 421 8.97 2.93 14.33
N GLY A 422 7.93 2.83 13.50
CA GLY A 422 7.89 1.83 12.45
C GLY A 422 7.71 0.39 12.96
N THR A 423 7.15 0.19 14.15
CA THR A 423 6.77 -1.13 14.66
C THR A 423 5.69 -1.75 13.76
N HIS A 424 5.81 -3.05 13.47
CA HIS A 424 4.81 -3.79 12.69
C HIS A 424 3.67 -4.28 13.58
N GLY A 425 2.52 -4.51 12.94
CA GLY A 425 1.44 -5.30 13.50
C GLY A 425 1.90 -6.65 14.03
N ASP A 426 1.26 -7.11 15.08
CA ASP A 426 1.52 -8.42 15.69
C ASP A 426 0.43 -9.45 15.34
N GLY A 427 -0.51 -9.08 14.46
CA GLY A 427 -1.59 -9.94 14.02
C GLY A 427 -2.68 -10.14 15.06
N MET A 428 -2.62 -9.46 16.21
CA MET A 428 -3.55 -9.58 17.34
C MET A 428 -4.24 -8.25 17.64
N LEU A 429 -5.57 -8.24 17.57
CA LEU A 429 -6.35 -7.09 18.00
C LEU A 429 -6.74 -7.20 19.48
N ALA A 430 -6.98 -6.05 20.11
CA ALA A 430 -7.69 -6.03 21.37
C ALA A 430 -9.09 -6.64 21.19
N PRO A 431 -9.75 -7.14 22.26
CA PRO A 431 -11.11 -7.69 22.15
C PRO A 431 -12.15 -6.72 21.55
N THR A 432 -11.90 -5.42 21.64
CA THR A 432 -12.72 -4.35 21.04
C THR A 432 -12.50 -4.17 19.53
N GLY A 433 -11.54 -4.89 18.92
CA GLY A 433 -11.19 -4.79 17.50
C GLY A 433 -10.29 -3.62 17.12
N VAL A 434 -9.66 -2.95 18.08
CA VAL A 434 -8.64 -1.92 17.81
C VAL A 434 -7.25 -2.54 17.87
N HIS A 435 -6.28 -1.92 17.19
CA HIS A 435 -4.88 -2.34 17.25
C HIS A 435 -4.34 -2.30 18.69
N ASN A 436 -3.35 -3.14 18.99
CA ASN A 436 -2.68 -3.18 20.29
C ASN A 436 -1.22 -2.67 20.24
N VAL A 437 -0.73 -2.32 19.05
CA VAL A 437 0.69 -2.05 18.79
C VAL A 437 1.18 -0.80 19.52
N ALA A 438 2.27 -0.94 20.27
CA ALA A 438 2.91 0.16 20.96
C ALA A 438 3.51 1.20 19.99
N ASN A 439 3.48 2.46 20.40
CA ASN A 439 4.05 3.61 19.66
C ASN A 439 3.43 3.88 18.28
N TRP A 440 2.24 3.33 18.03
CA TRP A 440 1.38 3.83 16.96
C TRP A 440 0.60 5.04 17.45
N PRO A 441 0.30 6.03 16.59
CA PRO A 441 -0.58 7.14 16.95
C PRO A 441 -1.91 6.60 17.50
N SER A 442 -2.31 7.02 18.70
CA SER A 442 -3.52 6.53 19.38
C SER A 442 -4.79 7.31 19.02
N ALA A 443 -4.69 8.29 18.14
CA ALA A 443 -5.74 9.21 17.71
C ALA A 443 -5.44 9.74 16.30
N ASP A 444 -6.28 10.64 15.79
CA ASP A 444 -6.11 11.23 14.46
C ASP A 444 -4.88 12.13 14.35
N MET A 445 -4.37 12.65 15.48
CA MET A 445 -3.07 13.33 15.51
C MET A 445 -1.92 12.36 15.28
N GLY A 446 -1.00 12.72 14.37
CA GLY A 446 0.12 11.87 13.97
C GLY A 446 -0.05 11.22 12.60
N ILE A 447 -1.23 11.34 12.01
CA ILE A 447 -1.54 10.91 10.65
C ILE A 447 -1.88 12.15 9.82
N GLY A 448 -1.39 12.17 8.58
CA GLY A 448 -1.72 13.14 7.55
C GLY A 448 -2.07 12.45 6.24
N TYR A 449 -2.33 13.26 5.20
CA TYR A 449 -2.83 12.77 3.92
C TYR A 449 -1.89 13.13 2.76
N ARG A 450 -1.68 12.16 1.86
CA ARG A 450 -0.81 12.29 0.67
C ARG A 450 -1.55 11.83 -0.60
N GLY A 451 -1.13 12.32 -1.76
CA GLY A 451 -1.54 11.80 -3.07
C GLY A 451 -2.84 12.33 -3.66
N GLY A 452 -3.71 12.94 -2.86
CA GLY A 452 -5.00 13.44 -3.35
C GLY A 452 -5.99 12.30 -3.62
N SER A 453 -7.12 12.61 -4.28
CA SER A 453 -8.16 11.63 -4.59
C SER A 453 -8.91 12.01 -5.87
N HIS A 454 -9.86 11.15 -6.26
CA HIS A 454 -10.82 11.37 -7.36
C HIS A 454 -11.57 12.71 -7.30
N ALA A 455 -11.63 13.37 -6.14
CA ALA A 455 -12.33 14.64 -5.93
C ALA A 455 -11.40 15.84 -5.77
N ASN A 456 -10.07 15.63 -5.72
CA ASN A 456 -9.12 16.72 -5.50
C ASN A 456 -8.63 17.33 -6.81
N LEU A 457 -8.34 18.63 -6.76
CA LEU A 457 -7.68 19.37 -7.82
C LEU A 457 -6.19 19.05 -7.87
N THR A 458 -5.57 19.33 -9.03
CA THR A 458 -4.18 19.02 -9.37
C THR A 458 -3.12 19.23 -8.28
N PRO A 459 -3.11 20.34 -7.49
CA PRO A 459 -2.04 20.56 -6.52
C PRO A 459 -1.90 19.42 -5.49
N PHE A 460 -3.02 18.87 -5.01
CA PHE A 460 -3.03 17.81 -3.97
C PHE A 460 -2.45 16.47 -4.45
N LEU A 461 -2.30 16.29 -5.76
CA LEU A 461 -1.78 15.04 -6.35
C LEU A 461 -0.27 15.02 -6.49
N ARG A 462 0.37 16.18 -6.40
CA ARG A 462 1.80 16.32 -6.62
C ARG A 462 2.57 15.72 -5.45
N VAL A 463 3.68 15.06 -5.76
CA VAL A 463 4.45 14.28 -4.78
C VAL A 463 4.90 15.12 -3.58
N ALA A 464 5.29 16.38 -3.83
CA ALA A 464 5.80 17.30 -2.83
C ALA A 464 4.73 18.18 -2.16
N ASP A 465 3.49 18.21 -2.65
CA ASP A 465 2.40 18.96 -1.99
C ASP A 465 2.18 18.37 -0.61
N ARG A 466 1.98 19.20 0.42
CA ARG A 466 1.72 18.80 1.80
C ARG A 466 0.54 19.57 2.38
N ALA A 467 -0.42 19.90 1.52
CA ALA A 467 -1.62 20.67 1.87
C ALA A 467 -2.50 19.96 2.90
N ASP A 468 -2.30 18.67 3.19
CA ASP A 468 -3.03 17.94 4.24
C ASP A 468 -2.10 17.08 5.11
N ALA A 469 -0.80 17.41 5.12
CA ALA A 469 0.21 16.57 5.76
C ALA A 469 0.07 16.50 7.28
N ALA A 470 -0.58 17.45 7.94
CA ALA A 470 -0.86 17.42 9.37
C ALA A 470 -2.34 17.71 9.70
N THR A 471 -3.23 17.61 8.70
CA THR A 471 -4.68 17.80 8.91
C THR A 471 -5.22 16.72 9.83
N VAL A 472 -5.84 17.14 10.94
CA VAL A 472 -6.58 16.24 11.83
C VAL A 472 -8.02 16.17 11.34
N LEU A 473 -8.38 15.04 10.72
CA LEU A 473 -9.73 14.79 10.23
C LEU A 473 -10.38 13.69 11.07
N ASN A 474 -11.49 14.05 11.72
CA ASN A 474 -12.33 13.11 12.45
C ASN A 474 -13.25 12.38 11.46
N GLY A 475 -13.28 11.05 11.53
CA GLY A 475 -14.21 10.22 10.76
C GLY A 475 -13.68 9.75 9.42
N ALA A 476 -14.59 9.54 8.46
CA ALA A 476 -14.29 8.96 7.17
C ALA A 476 -15.14 9.58 6.06
N ASN A 477 -14.69 9.50 4.81
CA ASN A 477 -15.47 9.89 3.63
C ASN A 477 -15.00 9.11 2.39
N SER A 478 -15.65 9.34 1.25
CA SER A 478 -15.41 8.61 0.00
C SER A 478 -14.00 8.77 -0.57
N ARG A 479 -13.26 9.79 -0.14
CA ARG A 479 -11.92 10.12 -0.66
C ARG A 479 -10.79 9.43 0.10
N LEU A 480 -11.07 8.84 1.27
CA LEU A 480 -10.01 8.42 2.19
C LEU A 480 -9.82 6.91 2.16
N GLY A 481 -8.69 6.46 1.61
CA GLY A 481 -8.22 5.08 1.64
C GLY A 481 -6.97 4.95 2.49
N PHE A 482 -6.20 3.90 2.22
CA PHE A 482 -4.85 3.73 2.74
C PHE A 482 -4.15 2.56 2.06
N ARG A 483 -2.83 2.51 2.28
CA ARG A 483 -1.99 1.34 2.06
C ARG A 483 -1.01 1.14 3.21
N GLY A 484 -0.54 -0.10 3.36
CA GLY A 484 0.45 -0.49 4.36
C GLY A 484 1.85 -0.64 3.77
N VAL A 485 2.84 -0.68 4.66
CA VAL A 485 4.22 -1.03 4.34
C VAL A 485 4.76 -2.04 5.35
N ARG A 486 5.89 -2.67 5.06
CA ARG A 486 6.66 -3.50 5.99
C ARG A 486 8.15 -3.22 5.80
N THR A 487 8.91 -3.14 6.89
CA THR A 487 10.37 -2.94 6.81
C THR A 487 11.01 -4.20 6.24
N ALA A 488 11.95 -4.06 5.29
CA ALA A 488 12.68 -5.20 4.74
C ALA A 488 13.82 -5.62 5.69
N GLN A 489 14.13 -6.92 5.73
CA GLN A 489 15.19 -7.50 6.57
C GLN A 489 16.55 -7.51 5.87
#